data_AF-C7M2B2-F1
#
_entry.id   AF-C7M2B2-F1
#
_cell.length_a   1.000
_cell.length_b   1.000
_cell.length_c   1.000
_cell.angle_alpha   90.00
_cell.angle_beta   90.00
_cell.angle_gamma   90.00
#
_symmetry.space_group_name_H-M   'P 1'
#
loop_
_entity.id
_entity.type
_entity.pdbx_description
1 polymer ?
#
loop_
_entity_poly.entity_id
_entity_poly.type
_entity_poly.pdbx_seq_one_letter_code
_entity_poly.pdbx_strand_id
1 'polypeptide(L)'
;MLMARQLTAPARWVSPNGDWDWIAGRLGPFGGGSITSVVPAGFGAYARILHPVEEPEADGRLVRWSDVARWAGTTLRPDAQFHSIAFPRVRPEAPAPWRSQGPARGRLARPDADALARLLREHTSTPEDCCFGLWDGYGFGGMLLAAPGAVPEPLPDPIPAAVREGPRLHLPERDYLCYVGPVEAISATRGLGRYQTANLAWPRDRAWFVASEIDLPWTYVAGSAALIDALLAEVHLEALPAVPTDPVVRVEPWVVDLVGRAAVELKEAGHVAIETTMGTVEAWLEHSRRGRSAAIRIESVCDDGTHGSHWMALREHQDPDVIRSVLEDAVVGLVEGS
;
A
#
# COMPACT_ATOMS: atom_id res chain seq x y z
N MET A 1 16.13 24.68 14.31
CA MET A 1 16.18 25.02 12.87
C MET A 1 15.71 23.79 12.12
N LEU A 2 14.42 23.72 11.75
CA LEU A 2 13.92 22.58 10.96
C LEU A 2 14.63 22.61 9.61
N MET A 3 15.39 21.57 9.29
CA MET A 3 16.00 21.40 7.98
C MET A 3 14.92 21.51 6.90
N ALA A 4 15.20 22.26 5.83
CA ALA A 4 14.32 22.35 4.68
C ALA A 4 14.07 20.94 4.13
N ARG A 5 12.82 20.49 4.21
CA ARG A 5 12.36 19.20 3.65
C ARG A 5 12.27 19.34 2.14
N GLN A 6 13.34 19.01 1.45
CA GLN A 6 13.42 19.03 -0.01
C GLN A 6 13.76 17.63 -0.52
N LEU A 7 13.66 17.45 -1.85
CA LEU A 7 14.21 16.27 -2.48
C LEU A 7 15.69 16.13 -2.12
N THR A 8 16.10 14.91 -1.78
CA THR A 8 17.52 14.64 -1.53
C THR A 8 18.29 14.76 -2.85
N ALA A 9 19.33 15.59 -2.86
CA ALA A 9 20.19 15.75 -4.04
C ALA A 9 20.82 14.40 -4.45
N PRO A 10 21.04 14.15 -5.76
CA PRO A 10 20.91 15.08 -6.88
C PRO A 10 19.53 15.09 -7.56
N ALA A 11 18.48 14.59 -6.91
CA ALA A 11 17.13 14.59 -7.48
C ALA A 11 16.58 16.00 -7.71
N ARG A 12 15.84 16.18 -8.81
CA ARG A 12 15.25 17.47 -9.20
C ARG A 12 13.85 17.32 -9.77
N TRP A 13 12.93 18.18 -9.35
CA TRP A 13 11.58 18.27 -9.93
C TRP A 13 11.64 18.60 -11.41
N VAL A 14 10.70 18.03 -12.18
CA VAL A 14 10.52 18.31 -13.60
C VAL A 14 9.04 18.33 -13.96
N SER A 15 8.70 19.08 -15.01
CA SER A 15 7.39 18.95 -15.63
C SER A 15 7.35 17.65 -16.45
N PRO A 16 6.27 16.86 -16.35
CA PRO A 16 6.07 15.72 -17.22
C PRO A 16 6.01 16.14 -18.68
N ASN A 17 6.44 15.25 -19.56
CA ASN A 17 6.44 15.44 -21.01
C ASN A 17 5.91 14.19 -21.71
N GLY A 18 5.59 14.32 -23.01
CA GLY A 18 4.98 13.23 -23.79
C GLY A 18 5.86 11.97 -23.95
N ASP A 19 7.14 12.01 -23.56
CA ASP A 19 8.01 10.82 -23.60
C ASP A 19 7.57 9.74 -22.59
N TRP A 20 6.61 10.04 -21.70
CA TRP A 20 6.10 9.15 -20.66
C TRP A 20 4.70 8.59 -20.97
N ASP A 21 4.07 9.02 -22.06
CA ASP A 21 2.72 8.57 -22.47
C ASP A 21 2.64 7.05 -22.72
N TRP A 22 3.79 6.43 -22.99
CA TRP A 22 3.90 4.97 -23.12
C TRP A 22 3.45 4.20 -21.88
N ILE A 23 3.54 4.80 -20.69
CA ILE A 23 3.14 4.16 -19.42
C ILE A 23 1.65 3.90 -19.46
N ALA A 24 0.85 4.95 -19.64
CA ALA A 24 -0.61 4.84 -19.71
C ALA A 24 -1.06 3.89 -20.82
N GLY A 25 -0.42 3.94 -22.00
CA GLY A 25 -0.74 3.05 -23.13
C GLY A 25 -0.42 1.57 -22.90
N ARG A 26 0.31 1.22 -21.84
CA ARG A 26 0.66 -0.16 -21.47
C ARG A 26 0.03 -0.61 -20.15
N LEU A 27 -0.72 0.25 -19.48
CA LEU A 27 -1.51 -0.13 -18.31
C LEU A 27 -2.81 -0.82 -18.76
N GLY A 28 -3.18 -1.85 -18.03
CA GLY A 28 -4.51 -2.44 -18.10
C GLY A 28 -5.58 -1.51 -17.51
N PRO A 29 -6.87 -1.82 -17.71
CA PRO A 29 -7.95 -1.02 -17.15
C PRO A 29 -7.84 -0.94 -15.62
N PHE A 30 -8.00 0.26 -15.07
CA PHE A 30 -8.07 0.47 -13.63
C PHE A 30 -9.24 -0.33 -13.04
N GLY A 31 -9.04 -0.96 -11.88
CA GLY A 31 -10.03 -1.84 -11.27
C GLY A 31 -10.25 -3.16 -12.02
N GLY A 32 -9.54 -3.41 -13.13
CA GLY A 32 -9.55 -4.69 -13.84
C GLY A 32 -8.92 -5.85 -13.05
N GLY A 33 -8.43 -5.56 -11.85
CA GLY A 33 -7.99 -6.55 -10.87
C GLY A 33 -6.65 -7.20 -11.19
N SER A 34 -6.02 -6.95 -12.34
CA SER A 34 -4.74 -7.57 -12.70
C SER A 34 -3.52 -6.69 -12.36
N ILE A 35 -2.36 -7.30 -12.16
CA ILE A 35 -1.09 -6.58 -11.94
C ILE A 35 -0.85 -5.47 -12.98
N THR A 36 -1.24 -5.70 -14.24
CA THR A 36 -1.06 -4.69 -15.30
C THR A 36 -1.86 -3.40 -15.12
N SER A 37 -2.85 -3.35 -14.21
CA SER A 37 -3.51 -2.09 -13.86
C SER A 37 -2.62 -1.16 -13.02
N VAL A 38 -1.49 -1.66 -12.52
CA VAL A 38 -0.55 -0.94 -11.65
C VAL A 38 0.83 -0.79 -12.29
N VAL A 39 1.32 -1.83 -12.98
CA VAL A 39 2.64 -1.84 -13.65
C VAL A 39 2.48 -2.09 -15.15
N PRO A 40 3.18 -1.36 -16.03
CA PRO A 40 2.99 -1.51 -17.48
C PRO A 40 3.25 -2.93 -17.99
N ALA A 41 2.43 -3.38 -18.95
CA ALA A 41 2.61 -4.62 -19.67
C ALA A 41 3.85 -4.59 -20.61
N GLY A 42 4.27 -5.76 -21.09
CA GLY A 42 5.28 -5.89 -22.14
C GLY A 42 6.74 -5.99 -21.69
N PHE A 43 6.99 -6.15 -20.38
CA PHE A 43 8.31 -6.54 -19.86
C PHE A 43 8.47 -8.07 -19.91
N GLY A 44 9.72 -8.53 -19.83
CA GLY A 44 10.06 -9.95 -19.93
C GLY A 44 9.63 -10.78 -18.71
N ALA A 45 9.65 -10.18 -17.52
CA ALA A 45 9.25 -10.82 -16.27
C ALA A 45 8.80 -9.77 -15.22
N TYR A 46 8.12 -10.25 -14.17
CA TYR A 46 7.56 -9.45 -13.09
C TYR A 46 7.79 -10.11 -11.74
N ALA A 47 7.98 -9.29 -10.71
CA ALA A 47 8.00 -9.72 -9.32
C ALA A 47 7.36 -8.65 -8.42
N ARG A 48 7.05 -9.02 -7.19
CA ARG A 48 6.64 -8.09 -6.14
C ARG A 48 7.53 -8.22 -4.92
N ILE A 49 7.88 -7.08 -4.34
CA ILE A 49 8.63 -6.96 -3.09
C ILE A 49 7.62 -6.68 -1.99
N LEU A 50 7.52 -7.59 -1.03
CA LEU A 50 6.60 -7.47 0.09
C LEU A 50 7.13 -6.43 1.07
N HIS A 51 6.30 -5.44 1.43
CA HIS A 51 6.71 -4.47 2.43
C HIS A 51 6.71 -5.15 3.80
N PRO A 52 7.76 -4.98 4.62
CA PRO A 52 7.76 -5.50 5.98
C PRO A 52 6.73 -4.73 6.83
N VAL A 53 6.31 -5.35 7.93
CA VAL A 53 5.67 -4.60 9.02
C VAL A 53 6.76 -3.81 9.74
N GLU A 54 6.60 -2.49 9.80
CA GLU A 54 7.48 -1.62 10.56
C GLU A 54 6.96 -1.49 11.99
N GLU A 55 7.82 -1.72 12.98
CA GLU A 55 7.52 -1.49 14.40
C GLU A 55 8.35 -0.33 14.96
N PRO A 56 7.80 0.90 14.93
CA PRO A 56 8.54 2.09 15.39
C PRO A 56 8.92 2.03 16.87
N GLU A 57 8.08 1.41 17.70
CA GLU A 57 8.29 1.29 19.16
C GLU A 57 9.38 0.26 19.53
N ALA A 58 9.72 -0.64 18.60
CA ALA A 58 10.71 -1.70 18.78
C ALA A 58 12.00 -1.40 18.01
N ASP A 59 12.53 -0.18 18.14
CA ASP A 59 13.77 0.27 17.48
C ASP A 59 13.76 0.17 15.94
N GLY A 60 12.57 0.35 15.34
CA GLY A 60 12.42 0.25 13.89
C GLY A 60 12.57 -1.18 13.35
N ARG A 61 12.28 -2.19 14.18
CA ARG A 61 12.25 -3.60 13.78
C ARG A 61 11.35 -3.79 12.56
N LEU A 62 11.85 -4.56 11.60
CA LEU A 62 11.12 -4.98 10.41
C LEU A 62 10.70 -6.44 10.58
N VAL A 63 9.41 -6.72 10.44
CA VAL A 63 8.85 -8.09 10.45
C VAL A 63 8.57 -8.51 9.03
N ARG A 64 9.21 -9.60 8.58
CA ARG A 64 9.01 -10.14 7.24
C ARG A 64 7.74 -10.98 7.17
N TRP A 65 7.13 -11.09 6.00
CA TRP A 65 5.93 -11.90 5.77
C TRP A 65 6.23 -13.38 6.01
N SER A 66 7.43 -13.85 5.72
CA SER A 66 7.89 -15.20 6.04
C SER A 66 7.93 -15.46 7.55
N ASP A 67 8.19 -14.46 8.39
CA ASP A 67 8.12 -14.59 9.85
C ASP A 67 6.67 -14.74 10.33
N VAL A 68 5.77 -13.94 9.74
CA VAL A 68 4.32 -14.03 9.99
C VAL A 68 3.76 -15.37 9.54
N ALA A 69 4.11 -15.83 8.33
CA ALA A 69 3.69 -17.11 7.80
C ALA A 69 4.19 -18.29 8.66
N ARG A 70 5.46 -18.22 9.13
CA ARG A 70 6.03 -19.21 10.03
C ARG A 70 5.28 -19.26 11.37
N TRP A 71 4.97 -18.10 11.94
CA TRP A 71 4.18 -18.01 13.17
C TRP A 71 2.79 -18.62 12.99
N ALA A 72 2.11 -18.30 11.90
CA ALA A 72 0.76 -18.81 11.60
C ALA A 72 0.74 -20.29 11.16
N GLY A 73 1.90 -20.90 10.92
CA GLY A 73 2.00 -22.25 10.34
C GLY A 73 1.48 -22.32 8.89
N THR A 74 1.56 -21.22 8.15
CA THR A 74 1.09 -21.11 6.76
C THR A 74 2.26 -21.04 5.78
N THR A 75 1.99 -21.37 4.51
CA THR A 75 2.97 -21.22 3.43
C THR A 75 2.81 -19.85 2.79
N LEU A 76 3.90 -19.10 2.68
CA LEU A 76 3.94 -17.86 1.91
C LEU A 76 3.89 -18.20 0.40
N ARG A 77 2.72 -17.99 -0.21
CA ARG A 77 2.48 -18.28 -1.64
C ARG A 77 2.83 -17.07 -2.52
N PRO A 78 3.16 -17.26 -3.81
CA PRO A 78 3.41 -16.16 -4.76
C PRO A 78 2.29 -15.12 -4.83
N ASP A 79 1.03 -15.53 -4.62
CA ASP A 79 -0.20 -14.73 -4.64
C ASP A 79 -0.69 -14.30 -3.25
N ALA A 80 0.08 -14.56 -2.18
CA ALA A 80 -0.29 -14.25 -0.80
C ALA A 80 -0.67 -12.78 -0.60
N GLN A 81 -1.68 -12.56 0.22
CA GLN A 81 -2.01 -11.26 0.79
C GLN A 81 -1.54 -11.24 2.24
N PHE A 82 -1.44 -10.06 2.87
CA PHE A 82 -0.94 -10.04 4.24
C PHE A 82 -1.91 -10.78 5.18
N HIS A 83 -3.21 -10.52 5.06
CA HIS A 83 -4.24 -11.28 5.77
C HIS A 83 -4.20 -12.81 5.50
N SER A 84 -3.77 -13.27 4.32
CA SER A 84 -3.66 -14.72 4.03
C SER A 84 -2.70 -15.45 4.97
N ILE A 85 -1.71 -14.76 5.50
CA ILE A 85 -0.71 -15.31 6.43
C ILE A 85 -0.90 -14.80 7.87
N ALA A 86 -1.57 -13.66 8.02
CA ALA A 86 -1.79 -13.00 9.30
C ALA A 86 -3.09 -13.44 10.00
N PHE A 87 -4.01 -14.09 9.30
CA PHE A 87 -5.23 -14.69 9.86
C PHE A 87 -5.16 -16.23 9.93
N PRO A 88 -4.56 -16.80 10.99
CA PRO A 88 -4.57 -18.24 11.19
C PRO A 88 -5.98 -18.71 11.62
N ARG A 89 -6.45 -19.86 11.11
CA ARG A 89 -7.74 -20.43 11.53
C ARG A 89 -7.76 -20.91 12.99
N VAL A 90 -6.60 -21.28 13.50
CA VAL A 90 -6.37 -21.66 14.89
C VAL A 90 -5.25 -20.79 15.41
N ARG A 91 -5.48 -20.07 16.50
CA ARG A 91 -4.50 -19.15 17.05
C ARG A 91 -3.29 -19.91 17.60
N PRO A 92 -2.06 -19.58 17.17
CA PRO A 92 -0.85 -20.11 17.78
C PRO A 92 -0.72 -19.71 19.26
N GLU A 93 -0.12 -20.57 20.08
CA GLU A 93 0.13 -20.26 21.50
C GLU A 93 1.15 -19.13 21.70
N ALA A 94 2.12 -19.03 20.79
CA ALA A 94 3.10 -17.96 20.79
C ALA A 94 2.44 -16.63 20.37
N PRO A 95 2.83 -15.49 20.97
CA PRO A 95 2.32 -14.19 20.57
C PRO A 95 2.68 -13.87 19.11
N ALA A 96 1.82 -13.11 18.44
CA ALA A 96 2.08 -12.65 17.07
C ALA A 96 3.39 -11.82 17.02
N PRO A 97 4.24 -12.03 16.00
CA PRO A 97 5.49 -11.28 15.86
C PRO A 97 5.32 -9.87 15.32
N TRP A 98 4.08 -9.37 15.17
CA TRP A 98 3.74 -8.00 14.80
C TRP A 98 2.46 -7.57 15.54
N ARG A 99 2.11 -6.28 15.47
CA ARG A 99 0.85 -5.72 16.00
C ARG A 99 -0.21 -5.57 14.89
N SER A 100 -1.39 -5.06 15.18
CA SER A 100 -2.49 -4.97 14.19
C SER A 100 -2.29 -3.97 13.04
N GLN A 101 -1.17 -3.24 12.96
CA GLN A 101 -0.95 -2.16 11.98
C GLN A 101 -0.65 -2.63 10.55
N GLY A 102 -0.27 -3.90 10.37
CA GLY A 102 0.14 -4.44 9.07
C GLY A 102 1.32 -3.75 8.40
N PRO A 103 1.66 -4.14 7.16
CA PRO A 103 2.71 -3.47 6.40
C PRO A 103 2.29 -2.10 5.89
N ALA A 104 3.27 -1.23 5.73
CA ALA A 104 3.08 0.05 5.08
C ALA A 104 2.54 -0.08 3.66
N ARG A 105 1.49 0.68 3.31
CA ARG A 105 1.00 0.80 1.93
C ARG A 105 1.71 1.92 1.18
N GLY A 106 1.93 1.73 -0.13
CA GLY A 106 2.40 2.81 -1.02
C GLY A 106 3.83 3.29 -0.83
N ARG A 107 4.66 2.65 0.00
CA ARG A 107 6.07 3.03 0.18
C ARG A 107 6.95 1.82 0.45
N LEU A 108 8.18 1.86 -0.07
CA LEU A 108 9.21 0.90 0.28
C LEU A 108 9.85 1.25 1.63
N ALA A 109 10.14 0.23 2.43
CA ALA A 109 11.02 0.40 3.59
C ALA A 109 12.42 0.81 3.12
N ARG A 110 13.13 1.62 3.92
CA ARG A 110 14.44 2.16 3.50
C ARG A 110 15.44 1.08 3.07
N PRO A 111 15.67 0.02 3.86
CA PRO A 111 16.66 -0.98 3.48
C PRO A 111 16.31 -1.66 2.16
N ASP A 112 15.01 -1.84 1.90
CA ASP A 112 14.50 -2.46 0.69
C ASP A 112 14.63 -1.52 -0.52
N ALA A 113 14.35 -0.22 -0.37
CA ALA A 113 14.58 0.77 -1.41
C ALA A 113 16.07 0.87 -1.78
N ASP A 114 16.96 0.86 -0.78
CA ASP A 114 18.41 0.92 -0.99
C ASP A 114 18.94 -0.37 -1.66
N ALA A 115 18.39 -1.55 -1.31
CA ALA A 115 18.74 -2.82 -1.96
C ALA A 115 18.23 -2.91 -3.39
N LEU A 116 16.97 -2.51 -3.62
CA LEU A 116 16.38 -2.46 -4.95
C LEU A 116 17.16 -1.52 -5.87
N ALA A 117 17.53 -0.32 -5.41
CA ALA A 117 18.28 0.63 -6.23
C ALA A 117 19.61 0.05 -6.74
N ARG A 118 20.33 -0.73 -5.93
CA ARG A 118 21.57 -1.41 -6.34
C ARG A 118 21.34 -2.39 -7.49
N LEU A 119 20.31 -3.22 -7.40
CA LEU A 119 19.95 -4.16 -8.47
C LEU A 119 19.54 -3.42 -9.74
N LEU A 120 18.62 -2.45 -9.62
CA LEU A 120 18.12 -1.69 -10.77
C LEU A 120 19.23 -0.97 -11.53
N ARG A 121 20.26 -0.49 -10.81
CA ARG A 121 21.45 0.16 -11.38
C ARG A 121 22.18 -0.73 -12.37
N GLU A 122 22.32 -2.01 -12.05
CA GLU A 122 23.07 -2.99 -12.86
C GLU A 122 22.29 -3.44 -14.10
N HIS A 123 20.98 -3.21 -14.10
CA HIS A 123 20.05 -3.67 -15.14
C HIS A 123 19.49 -2.53 -16.00
N THR A 124 20.22 -1.42 -16.12
CA THR A 124 19.93 -0.33 -17.08
C THR A 124 21.21 0.24 -17.65
N SER A 125 21.15 0.72 -18.90
CA SER A 125 22.21 1.50 -19.53
C SER A 125 22.19 2.98 -19.14
N THR A 126 21.13 3.44 -18.47
CA THR A 126 20.93 4.85 -18.08
C THR A 126 20.68 5.00 -16.57
N PRO A 127 21.58 4.51 -15.69
CA PRO A 127 21.35 4.55 -14.23
C PRO A 127 21.35 5.96 -13.63
N GLU A 128 21.98 6.92 -14.31
CA GLU A 128 22.04 8.33 -13.89
C GLU A 128 20.85 9.17 -14.39
N ASP A 129 20.02 8.61 -15.28
CA ASP A 129 18.90 9.29 -15.93
C ASP A 129 17.60 8.49 -15.73
N CYS A 130 17.14 8.47 -14.48
CA CYS A 130 15.88 7.87 -14.07
C CYS A 130 14.82 8.94 -13.82
N CYS A 131 13.58 8.58 -14.11
CA CYS A 131 12.37 9.37 -13.85
C CYS A 131 11.58 8.73 -12.72
N PHE A 132 10.90 9.56 -11.94
CA PHE A 132 10.17 9.15 -10.76
C PHE A 132 8.83 9.88 -10.66
N GLY A 133 7.81 9.17 -10.17
CA GLY A 133 6.50 9.71 -9.85
C GLY A 133 6.22 9.65 -8.35
N LEU A 134 5.76 10.77 -7.79
CA LEU A 134 5.24 10.88 -6.43
C LEU A 134 3.77 11.26 -6.50
N TRP A 135 2.89 10.48 -5.88
CA TRP A 135 1.45 10.73 -5.91
C TRP A 135 1.11 12.11 -5.29
N ASP A 136 0.33 12.93 -6.01
CA ASP A 136 0.00 14.31 -5.60
C ASP A 136 -0.92 14.32 -4.35
N GLY A 137 -1.64 13.22 -4.10
CA GLY A 137 -2.67 13.13 -3.06
C GLY A 137 -2.18 12.94 -1.62
N TYR A 138 -0.86 12.82 -1.36
CA TYR A 138 -0.34 12.60 0.00
C TYR A 138 -0.59 13.74 1.00
N GLY A 139 -1.01 14.92 0.53
CA GLY A 139 -1.40 16.02 1.41
C GLY A 139 -0.28 16.47 2.36
N PHE A 140 0.93 16.65 1.85
CA PHE A 140 2.09 17.02 2.67
C PHE A 140 1.96 18.38 3.38
N GLY A 141 1.20 19.31 2.80
CA GLY A 141 0.95 20.63 3.40
C GLY A 141 -0.02 20.58 4.58
N GLY A 142 0.27 21.34 5.63
CA GLY A 142 -0.61 21.43 6.81
C GLY A 142 -0.50 20.24 7.77
N MET A 143 0.45 19.33 7.56
CA MET A 143 0.76 18.26 8.51
C MET A 143 1.17 18.87 9.85
N LEU A 144 0.44 18.54 10.91
CA LEU A 144 0.74 19.03 12.25
C LEU A 144 1.92 18.25 12.83
N LEU A 145 2.93 18.99 13.32
CA LEU A 145 4.01 18.42 14.12
C LEU A 145 3.88 18.96 15.54
N ALA A 146 3.86 18.06 16.52
CA ALA A 146 3.93 18.41 17.92
C ALA A 146 5.09 17.64 18.58
N ALA A 147 6.00 18.37 19.22
CA ALA A 147 6.82 17.75 20.25
C ALA A 147 5.93 17.42 21.47
N PRO A 148 6.26 16.41 22.28
CA PRO A 148 5.52 16.13 23.51
C PRO A 148 5.37 17.39 24.36
N GLY A 149 4.12 17.81 24.62
CA GLY A 149 3.80 19.02 25.40
C GLY A 149 3.79 20.35 24.65
N ALA A 150 4.02 20.36 23.32
CA ALA A 150 3.95 21.57 22.50
C ALA A 150 2.59 21.72 21.79
N VAL A 151 2.26 22.97 21.44
CA VAL A 151 1.13 23.25 20.54
C VAL A 151 1.47 22.73 19.14
N PRO A 152 0.62 21.93 18.50
CA PRO A 152 0.87 21.48 17.14
C PRO A 152 0.90 22.66 16.17
N GLU A 153 1.98 22.80 15.39
CA GLU A 153 2.08 23.80 14.34
C GLU A 153 2.00 23.15 12.96
N PRO A 154 1.29 23.76 12.00
CA PRO A 154 1.21 23.24 10.64
C PRO A 154 2.55 23.39 9.93
N LEU A 155 3.07 22.28 9.41
CA LEU A 155 4.26 22.31 8.57
C LEU A 155 3.93 22.94 7.21
N PRO A 156 4.84 23.78 6.69
CA PRO A 156 4.72 24.27 5.32
C PRO A 156 4.78 23.08 4.35
N ASP A 157 4.12 23.22 3.21
CA ASP A 157 4.19 22.23 2.14
C ASP A 157 5.66 22.06 1.70
N PRO A 158 6.23 20.85 1.77
CA PRO A 158 7.60 20.61 1.35
C PRO A 158 7.76 20.60 -0.19
N ILE A 159 6.64 20.58 -0.92
CA ILE A 159 6.64 20.67 -2.39
C ILE A 159 6.67 22.14 -2.82
N PRO A 160 7.61 22.56 -3.69
CA PRO A 160 7.63 23.94 -4.20
C PRO A 160 6.32 24.32 -4.91
N ALA A 161 5.85 25.56 -4.72
CA ALA A 161 4.60 26.05 -5.31
C ALA A 161 4.55 25.87 -6.85
N ALA A 162 5.65 26.15 -7.55
CA ALA A 162 5.75 25.95 -9.00
C ALA A 162 5.54 24.49 -9.44
N VAL A 163 5.87 23.52 -8.59
CA VAL A 163 5.62 22.09 -8.84
C VAL A 163 4.16 21.75 -8.55
N ARG A 164 3.60 22.27 -7.45
CA ARG A 164 2.18 22.11 -7.11
C ARG A 164 1.22 22.69 -8.15
N GLU A 165 1.60 23.81 -8.75
CA GLU A 165 0.79 24.50 -9.77
C GLU A 165 1.10 23.98 -11.18
N GLY A 166 2.12 23.14 -11.32
CA GLY A 166 2.61 22.63 -12.60
C GLY A 166 1.82 21.44 -13.17
N PRO A 167 2.22 20.94 -14.35
CA PRO A 167 1.59 19.77 -14.99
C PRO A 167 1.82 18.47 -14.19
N ARG A 168 0.88 17.53 -14.31
CA ARG A 168 0.94 16.20 -13.68
C ARG A 168 1.12 15.11 -14.72
N LEU A 169 1.76 14.01 -14.33
CA LEU A 169 1.66 12.77 -15.08
C LEU A 169 0.31 12.14 -14.71
N HIS A 170 -0.59 12.11 -15.68
CA HIS A 170 -1.93 11.56 -15.53
C HIS A 170 -1.91 10.07 -15.88
N LEU A 171 -2.11 9.21 -14.89
CA LEU A 171 -2.40 7.79 -15.08
C LEU A 171 -3.84 7.51 -14.62
N PRO A 172 -4.45 6.38 -14.99
CA PRO A 172 -5.81 6.06 -14.56
C PRO A 172 -5.99 6.22 -13.04
N GLU A 173 -6.93 7.09 -12.64
CA GLU A 173 -7.28 7.44 -11.24
C GLU A 173 -6.14 8.01 -10.38
N ARG A 174 -4.97 8.35 -10.95
CA ARG A 174 -3.80 8.79 -10.19
C ARG A 174 -3.02 9.88 -10.92
N ASP A 175 -2.74 10.96 -10.19
CA ASP A 175 -1.90 12.05 -10.65
C ASP A 175 -0.55 12.06 -9.90
N TYR A 176 0.53 12.23 -10.65
CA TYR A 176 1.88 12.22 -10.08
C TYR A 176 2.64 13.53 -10.36
N LEU A 177 3.27 14.04 -9.31
CA LEU A 177 4.36 15.00 -9.37
C LEU A 177 5.64 14.27 -9.78
N CYS A 178 6.41 14.86 -10.68
CA CYS A 178 7.52 14.14 -11.31
C CYS A 178 8.87 14.76 -10.99
N TYR A 179 9.87 13.90 -10.81
CA TYR A 179 11.25 14.30 -10.62
C TYR A 179 12.19 13.33 -11.33
N VAL A 180 13.44 13.73 -11.50
CA VAL A 180 14.48 12.92 -12.14
C VAL A 180 15.74 12.90 -11.30
N GLY A 181 16.58 11.90 -11.51
CA GLY A 181 17.85 11.72 -10.83
C GLY A 181 18.46 10.35 -11.16
N PRO A 182 19.56 9.98 -10.49
CA PRO A 182 20.10 8.62 -10.58
C PRO A 182 19.14 7.64 -9.90
N VAL A 183 19.33 6.34 -10.13
CA VAL A 183 18.45 5.27 -9.62
C VAL A 183 18.23 5.33 -8.09
N GLU A 184 19.23 5.77 -7.32
CA GLU A 184 19.16 5.96 -5.87
C GLU A 184 18.16 7.04 -5.44
N ALA A 185 17.73 7.91 -6.37
CA ALA A 185 16.71 8.92 -6.13
C ALA A 185 15.30 8.33 -5.88
N ILE A 186 15.10 7.01 -6.00
CA ILE A 186 13.87 6.33 -5.55
C ILE A 186 13.52 6.67 -4.08
N SER A 187 14.54 6.96 -3.27
CA SER A 187 14.42 7.36 -1.86
C SER A 187 14.48 8.88 -1.63
N ALA A 188 14.53 9.70 -2.68
CA ALA A 188 14.78 11.15 -2.56
C ALA A 188 13.65 11.91 -1.84
N THR A 189 12.42 11.38 -1.88
CA THR A 189 11.22 11.97 -1.27
C THR A 189 11.06 11.68 0.22
N ARG A 190 11.90 10.80 0.81
CA ARG A 190 11.71 10.34 2.19
C ARG A 190 11.76 11.45 3.22
N GLY A 191 12.51 12.52 2.93
CA GLY A 191 12.61 13.72 3.76
C GLY A 191 11.41 14.66 3.68
N LEU A 192 10.51 14.51 2.69
CA LEU A 192 9.35 15.39 2.51
C LEU A 192 8.28 15.15 3.59
N GLY A 193 8.15 13.92 4.07
CA GLY A 193 7.22 13.55 5.14
C GLY A 193 6.75 12.11 4.99
N ARG A 194 6.24 11.52 6.08
CA ARG A 194 5.73 10.12 6.13
C ARG A 194 6.72 9.06 5.62
N TYR A 195 8.02 9.37 5.55
CA TYR A 195 9.07 8.52 5.00
C TYR A 195 8.78 8.00 3.57
N GLN A 196 8.04 8.78 2.79
CA GLN A 196 7.53 8.38 1.48
C GLN A 196 8.65 8.18 0.46
N THR A 197 8.65 7.06 -0.27
CA THR A 197 9.50 6.81 -1.44
C THR A 197 8.76 7.19 -2.72
N ALA A 198 9.45 7.20 -3.87
CA ALA A 198 8.77 7.27 -5.16
C ALA A 198 7.69 6.18 -5.24
N ASN A 199 6.53 6.52 -5.81
CA ASN A 199 5.51 5.52 -6.16
C ASN A 199 5.86 4.86 -7.48
N LEU A 200 6.45 5.61 -8.41
CA LEU A 200 6.85 5.11 -9.72
C LEU A 200 8.33 5.39 -9.95
N ALA A 201 9.03 4.49 -10.62
CA ALA A 201 10.39 4.72 -11.10
C ALA A 201 10.66 3.99 -12.42
N TRP A 202 11.36 4.65 -13.35
CA TRP A 202 11.84 4.02 -14.59
C TRP A 202 13.07 4.74 -15.16
N PRO A 203 14.00 4.03 -15.80
CA PRO A 203 15.16 4.62 -16.46
C PRO A 203 14.79 5.16 -17.85
N ARG A 204 15.62 6.05 -18.40
CA ARG A 204 15.43 6.60 -19.75
C ARG A 204 15.34 5.53 -20.84
N ASP A 205 16.12 4.46 -20.72
CA ASP A 205 16.10 3.32 -21.65
C ASP A 205 14.91 2.35 -21.47
N ARG A 206 14.06 2.60 -20.46
CA ARG A 206 12.87 1.79 -20.13
C ARG A 206 13.18 0.31 -19.89
N ALA A 207 14.39 -0.02 -19.42
CA ALA A 207 14.79 -1.39 -19.14
C ALA A 207 13.99 -2.06 -18.01
N TRP A 208 13.45 -1.26 -17.09
CA TRP A 208 12.62 -1.72 -15.97
C TRP A 208 11.58 -0.67 -15.57
N PHE A 209 10.60 -1.07 -14.76
CA PHE A 209 9.62 -0.20 -14.13
C PHE A 209 9.32 -0.67 -12.71
N VAL A 210 9.21 0.28 -11.78
CA VAL A 210 8.84 0.04 -10.38
C VAL A 210 7.52 0.75 -10.08
N ALA A 211 6.61 0.06 -9.38
CA ALA A 211 5.33 0.61 -8.95
C ALA A 211 5.00 0.21 -7.49
N SER A 212 5.10 1.18 -6.57
CA SER A 212 4.59 1.12 -5.20
C SER A 212 3.22 1.80 -5.16
N GLU A 213 2.17 1.06 -5.50
CA GLU A 213 0.80 1.58 -5.53
C GLU A 213 0.33 1.98 -4.13
N ILE A 214 -0.39 3.10 -4.03
CA ILE A 214 -0.68 3.76 -2.75
C ILE A 214 -1.50 2.88 -1.80
N ASP A 215 -2.29 1.95 -2.35
CA ASP A 215 -3.19 1.08 -1.61
C ASP A 215 -2.59 -0.31 -1.33
N LEU A 216 -1.39 -0.61 -1.85
CA LEU A 216 -0.80 -1.95 -1.77
C LEU A 216 0.34 -2.03 -0.75
N PRO A 217 0.40 -3.10 0.06
CA PRO A 217 1.50 -3.37 0.98
C PRO A 217 2.69 -4.10 0.30
N TRP A 218 2.88 -3.89 -1.00
CA TRP A 218 4.01 -4.40 -1.76
C TRP A 218 4.31 -3.48 -2.96
N THR A 219 5.48 -3.68 -3.56
CA THR A 219 5.96 -2.95 -4.75
C THR A 219 6.16 -3.91 -5.91
N TYR A 220 5.58 -3.61 -7.06
CA TYR A 220 5.86 -4.36 -8.29
C TYR A 220 7.14 -3.88 -8.96
N VAL A 221 7.90 -4.83 -9.50
CA VAL A 221 9.06 -4.60 -10.36
C VAL A 221 8.85 -5.38 -11.66
N ALA A 222 8.99 -4.71 -12.78
CA ALA A 222 8.94 -5.30 -14.12
C ALA A 222 10.23 -5.03 -14.87
N GLY A 223 10.74 -6.01 -15.62
CA GLY A 223 11.98 -5.85 -16.36
C GLY A 223 12.36 -7.08 -17.18
N SER A 224 13.66 -7.21 -17.45
CA SER A 224 14.20 -8.43 -18.06
C SER A 224 14.09 -9.63 -17.12
N ALA A 225 14.06 -10.85 -17.67
CA ALA A 225 14.11 -12.07 -16.85
C ALA A 225 15.35 -12.09 -15.93
N ALA A 226 16.51 -11.64 -16.42
CA ALA A 226 17.73 -11.56 -15.63
C ALA A 226 17.61 -10.62 -14.41
N LEU A 227 16.94 -9.47 -14.56
CA LEU A 227 16.67 -8.58 -13.42
C LEU A 227 15.76 -9.26 -12.39
N ILE A 228 14.70 -9.92 -12.86
CA ILE A 228 13.74 -10.56 -11.95
C ILE A 228 14.36 -11.77 -11.25
N ASP A 229 15.18 -12.57 -11.94
CA ASP A 229 15.91 -13.67 -11.32
C ASP A 229 16.88 -13.16 -10.25
N ALA A 230 17.60 -12.06 -10.52
CA ALA A 230 18.48 -11.42 -9.54
C ALA A 230 17.70 -10.89 -8.33
N LEU A 231 16.54 -10.27 -8.56
CA LEU A 231 15.66 -9.78 -7.50
C LEU A 231 15.12 -10.91 -6.62
N LEU A 232 14.69 -12.03 -7.22
CA LEU A 232 14.18 -13.18 -6.48
C LEU A 232 15.29 -13.92 -5.70
N ALA A 233 16.55 -13.76 -6.09
CA ALA A 233 17.71 -14.30 -5.38
C ALA A 233 18.28 -13.37 -4.29
N GLU A 234 17.82 -12.11 -4.21
CA GLU A 234 18.33 -11.12 -3.26
C GLU A 234 17.76 -11.35 -1.86
N VAL A 235 18.58 -11.90 -0.96
CA VAL A 235 18.19 -12.29 0.40
C VAL A 235 17.74 -11.13 1.29
N HIS A 236 18.14 -9.89 0.98
CA HIS A 236 17.70 -8.72 1.74
C HIS A 236 16.30 -8.25 1.36
N LEU A 237 15.79 -8.68 0.19
CA LEU A 237 14.46 -8.34 -0.33
C LEU A 237 13.54 -9.56 -0.24
N GLU A 238 12.39 -9.39 0.40
CA GLU A 238 11.38 -10.44 0.40
C GLU A 238 10.54 -10.34 -0.88
N ALA A 239 11.05 -10.96 -1.94
CA ALA A 239 10.46 -10.91 -3.27
C ALA A 239 9.74 -12.22 -3.63
N LEU A 240 8.62 -12.10 -4.35
CA LEU A 240 7.86 -13.21 -4.91
C LEU A 240 7.65 -13.01 -6.41
N PRO A 241 7.63 -14.08 -7.21
CA PRO A 241 7.35 -13.98 -8.63
C PRO A 241 5.90 -13.50 -8.84
N ALA A 242 5.69 -12.78 -9.93
CA ALA A 242 4.38 -12.26 -10.31
C ALA A 242 4.13 -12.49 -11.80
N VAL A 243 2.87 -12.67 -12.18
CA VAL A 243 2.43 -12.81 -13.57
C VAL A 243 1.53 -11.61 -13.92
N PRO A 244 1.65 -11.01 -15.12
CA PRO A 244 0.86 -9.83 -15.51
C PRO A 244 -0.65 -9.92 -15.28
N THR A 245 -1.19 -11.14 -15.37
CA THR A 245 -2.62 -11.44 -15.22
C THR A 245 -3.03 -11.80 -13.80
N ASP A 246 -2.09 -11.89 -12.86
CA ASP A 246 -2.39 -12.22 -11.47
C ASP A 246 -3.33 -11.16 -10.86
N PRO A 247 -4.24 -11.57 -9.98
CA PRO A 247 -5.07 -10.63 -9.26
C PRO A 247 -4.23 -9.77 -8.30
N VAL A 248 -4.51 -8.47 -8.23
CA VAL A 248 -3.85 -7.53 -7.30
C VAL A 248 -4.38 -7.74 -5.88
N VAL A 249 -5.69 -7.87 -5.74
CA VAL A 249 -6.36 -8.11 -4.45
C VAL A 249 -7.08 -9.44 -4.52
N ARG A 250 -6.98 -10.20 -3.44
CA ARG A 250 -7.73 -11.43 -3.22
C ARG A 250 -8.11 -11.45 -1.75
N VAL A 251 -9.26 -12.03 -1.45
CA VAL A 251 -9.62 -12.36 -0.06
C VAL A 251 -9.82 -13.86 0.03
N GLU A 252 -9.40 -14.46 1.15
CA GLU A 252 -9.52 -15.91 1.32
C GLU A 252 -11.00 -16.33 1.29
N PRO A 253 -11.35 -17.44 0.59
CA PRO A 253 -12.75 -17.86 0.46
C PRO A 253 -13.50 -17.99 1.78
N TRP A 254 -12.81 -18.41 2.84
CA TRP A 254 -13.44 -18.53 4.16
C TRP A 254 -13.74 -17.19 4.83
N VAL A 255 -12.95 -16.14 4.53
CA VAL A 255 -13.23 -14.76 4.98
C VAL A 255 -14.44 -14.24 4.20
N VAL A 256 -14.47 -14.46 2.88
CA VAL A 256 -15.63 -14.10 2.05
C VAL A 256 -16.91 -14.77 2.57
N ASP A 257 -16.85 -16.06 2.91
CA ASP A 257 -17.99 -16.80 3.48
C ASP A 257 -18.40 -16.27 4.86
N LEU A 258 -17.42 -15.94 5.72
CA LEU A 258 -17.66 -15.37 7.05
C LEU A 258 -18.37 -14.02 6.95
N VAL A 259 -17.82 -13.12 6.14
CA VAL A 259 -18.35 -11.78 5.88
C VAL A 259 -19.72 -11.84 5.20
N GLY A 260 -19.90 -12.76 4.26
CA GLY A 260 -21.17 -12.97 3.57
C GLY A 260 -22.30 -13.36 4.54
N ARG A 261 -22.04 -14.26 5.49
CA ARG A 261 -23.01 -14.59 6.54
C ARG A 261 -23.29 -13.39 7.44
N ALA A 262 -22.25 -12.68 7.86
CA ALA A 262 -22.40 -11.52 8.74
C ALA A 262 -23.17 -10.36 8.07
N ALA A 263 -23.01 -10.15 6.76
CA ALA A 263 -23.75 -9.14 6.02
C ALA A 263 -25.25 -9.45 5.96
N VAL A 264 -25.62 -10.72 5.81
CA VAL A 264 -27.02 -11.16 5.87
C VAL A 264 -27.60 -10.92 7.27
N GLU A 265 -26.89 -11.34 8.31
CA GLU A 265 -27.31 -11.14 9.71
C GLU A 265 -27.46 -9.66 10.06
N LEU A 266 -26.49 -8.83 9.69
CA LEU A 266 -26.53 -7.38 9.91
C LEU A 266 -27.78 -6.75 9.29
N LYS A 267 -28.18 -7.20 8.10
CA LYS A 267 -29.38 -6.71 7.41
C LYS A 267 -30.67 -7.15 8.10
N GLU A 268 -30.70 -8.36 8.66
CA GLU A 268 -31.89 -8.92 9.31
C GLU A 268 -32.07 -8.44 10.75
N ALA A 269 -30.99 -8.38 11.52
CA ALA A 269 -31.00 -8.07 12.95
C ALA A 269 -30.63 -6.60 13.26
N GLY A 270 -30.04 -5.88 12.29
CA GLY A 270 -29.54 -4.51 12.49
C GLY A 270 -28.22 -4.43 13.27
N HIS A 271 -27.68 -5.57 13.70
CA HIS A 271 -26.42 -5.69 14.42
C HIS A 271 -25.79 -7.07 14.15
N VAL A 272 -24.47 -7.14 14.07
CA VAL A 272 -23.71 -8.40 14.02
C VAL A 272 -22.38 -8.25 14.75
N ALA A 273 -21.91 -9.32 15.38
CA ALA A 273 -20.57 -9.45 15.94
C ALA A 273 -19.82 -10.60 15.24
N ILE A 274 -18.64 -10.30 14.71
CA ILE A 274 -17.77 -11.24 14.01
C ILE A 274 -16.55 -11.50 14.90
N GLU A 275 -16.52 -12.66 15.54
CA GLU A 275 -15.37 -13.11 16.31
C GLU A 275 -14.37 -13.84 15.41
N THR A 276 -13.08 -13.52 15.57
CA THR A 276 -11.99 -14.12 14.83
C THR A 276 -10.83 -14.49 15.75
N THR A 277 -9.80 -15.15 15.20
CA THR A 277 -8.57 -15.44 15.93
C THR A 277 -7.72 -14.21 16.22
N MET A 278 -7.98 -13.08 15.55
CA MET A 278 -7.18 -11.86 15.62
C MET A 278 -7.93 -10.66 16.20
N GLY A 279 -9.18 -10.86 16.65
CA GLY A 279 -10.01 -9.81 17.20
C GLY A 279 -11.49 -9.96 16.86
N THR A 280 -12.25 -8.94 17.20
CA THR A 280 -13.70 -8.89 16.98
C THR A 280 -14.06 -7.66 16.17
N VAL A 281 -15.02 -7.81 15.25
CA VAL A 281 -15.67 -6.70 14.53
C VAL A 281 -17.15 -6.69 14.91
N GLU A 282 -17.63 -5.59 15.46
CA GLU A 282 -19.06 -5.34 15.67
C GLU A 282 -19.55 -4.31 14.67
N ALA A 283 -20.74 -4.53 14.11
CA ALA A 283 -21.34 -3.63 13.13
C ALA A 283 -22.82 -3.41 13.40
N TRP A 284 -23.29 -2.18 13.20
CA TRP A 284 -24.68 -1.77 13.42
C TRP A 284 -25.23 -1.03 12.20
N LEU A 285 -26.48 -1.33 11.85
CA LEU A 285 -27.27 -0.51 10.92
C LEU A 285 -28.05 0.54 11.69
N GLU A 286 -27.67 1.80 11.48
CA GLU A 286 -28.33 2.94 12.08
C GLU A 286 -29.29 3.56 11.07
N HIS A 287 -30.57 3.67 11.42
CA HIS A 287 -31.56 4.37 10.60
C HIS A 287 -31.83 5.76 11.16
N SER A 288 -31.92 6.77 10.28
CA SER A 288 -32.39 8.08 10.69
C SER A 288 -33.85 8.00 11.13
N ARG A 289 -34.23 8.83 12.12
CA ARG A 289 -35.59 8.87 12.71
C ARG A 289 -36.74 9.08 11.71
N ARG A 290 -36.44 9.46 10.45
CA ARG A 290 -37.41 9.64 9.36
C ARG A 290 -37.39 8.52 8.32
N GLY A 291 -36.55 7.49 8.49
CA GLY A 291 -36.46 6.33 7.59
C GLY A 291 -35.82 6.60 6.22
N ARG A 292 -35.22 7.80 6.01
CA ARG A 292 -34.71 8.26 4.70
C ARG A 292 -33.21 8.09 4.51
N SER A 293 -32.50 7.62 5.53
CA SER A 293 -31.06 7.37 5.45
C SER A 293 -30.68 6.28 6.45
N ALA A 294 -29.81 5.38 6.01
CA ALA A 294 -29.18 4.39 6.86
C ALA A 294 -27.67 4.70 6.95
N ALA A 295 -27.00 4.18 7.96
CA ALA A 295 -25.55 4.22 8.09
C ALA A 295 -25.06 2.91 8.68
N ILE A 296 -23.82 2.54 8.38
CA ILE A 296 -23.12 1.46 9.06
C ILE A 296 -22.14 2.10 10.04
N ARG A 297 -22.24 1.72 11.31
CA ARG A 297 -21.19 1.93 12.30
C ARG A 297 -20.45 0.62 12.49
N ILE A 298 -19.13 0.66 12.52
CA ILE A 298 -18.27 -0.49 12.82
C ILE A 298 -17.37 -0.12 14.00
N GLU A 299 -17.20 -1.07 14.89
CA GLU A 299 -16.17 -1.06 15.92
C GLU A 299 -15.35 -2.34 15.80
N SER A 300 -14.04 -2.22 15.88
CA SER A 300 -13.11 -3.33 15.82
C SER A 300 -12.21 -3.32 17.04
N VAL A 301 -11.99 -4.49 17.63
CA VAL A 301 -11.03 -4.70 18.72
C VAL A 301 -10.07 -5.78 18.29
N CYS A 302 -8.83 -5.40 18.04
CA CYS A 302 -7.75 -6.31 17.71
C CYS A 302 -7.29 -7.03 18.98
N ASP A 303 -6.71 -8.22 18.78
CA ASP A 303 -6.21 -9.05 19.88
C ASP A 303 -5.09 -8.38 20.70
N ASP A 304 -4.34 -7.47 20.10
CA ASP A 304 -3.32 -6.67 20.79
C ASP A 304 -3.91 -5.49 21.60
N GLY A 305 -5.24 -5.36 21.66
CA GLY A 305 -5.97 -4.31 22.36
C GLY A 305 -6.19 -3.04 21.56
N THR A 306 -5.68 -2.97 20.33
CA THR A 306 -5.95 -1.85 19.42
C THR A 306 -7.43 -1.81 19.07
N HIS A 307 -8.04 -0.63 19.15
CA HIS A 307 -9.45 -0.44 18.80
C HIS A 307 -9.60 0.52 17.63
N GLY A 308 -10.54 0.23 16.75
CA GLY A 308 -10.91 1.05 15.61
C GLY A 308 -12.40 1.35 15.64
N SER A 309 -12.78 2.48 15.06
CA SER A 309 -14.19 2.79 14.79
C SER A 309 -14.31 3.43 13.42
N HIS A 310 -15.26 2.94 12.63
CA HIS A 310 -15.54 3.44 11.29
C HIS A 310 -17.03 3.73 11.15
N TRP A 311 -17.36 4.76 10.38
CA TRP A 311 -18.75 5.15 10.13
C TRP A 311 -18.93 5.49 8.65
N MET A 312 -19.97 4.92 8.04
CA MET A 312 -20.29 5.15 6.63
C MET A 312 -21.79 5.37 6.43
N ALA A 313 -22.14 6.49 5.78
CA ALA A 313 -23.51 6.74 5.35
C ALA A 313 -23.92 5.81 4.19
N LEU A 314 -25.06 5.15 4.32
CA LEU A 314 -25.68 4.36 3.26
C LEU A 314 -26.70 5.20 2.48
N ARG A 315 -26.63 5.13 1.15
CA ARG A 315 -27.65 5.74 0.28
C ARG A 315 -28.87 4.81 0.17
N GLU A 316 -30.06 5.38 -0.01
CA GLU A 316 -31.41 4.72 0.03
C GLU A 316 -31.58 3.44 -0.84
N HIS A 317 -30.64 3.13 -1.73
CA HIS A 317 -30.66 1.97 -2.63
C HIS A 317 -29.32 1.23 -2.75
N GLN A 318 -28.43 1.30 -1.75
CA GLN A 318 -27.13 0.63 -1.87
C GLN A 318 -27.22 -0.90 -1.80
N ASP A 319 -26.45 -1.50 -2.70
CA ASP A 319 -26.32 -2.93 -3.01
C ASP A 319 -25.84 -3.73 -1.77
N PRO A 320 -26.36 -4.95 -1.50
CA PRO A 320 -25.77 -5.91 -0.58
C PRO A 320 -24.24 -6.01 -0.66
N ASP A 321 -23.65 -5.80 -1.83
CA ASP A 321 -22.21 -5.82 -2.05
C ASP A 321 -21.44 -4.71 -1.29
N VAL A 322 -22.07 -3.57 -1.00
CA VAL A 322 -21.43 -2.47 -0.23
C VAL A 322 -21.28 -2.84 1.24
N ILE A 323 -22.33 -3.42 1.85
CA ILE A 323 -22.27 -3.90 3.25
C ILE A 323 -21.19 -4.98 3.35
N ARG A 324 -21.15 -5.90 2.39
CA ARG A 324 -20.16 -6.97 2.36
C ARG A 324 -18.74 -6.40 2.26
N SER A 325 -18.49 -5.48 1.33
CA SER A 325 -17.17 -4.86 1.15
C SER A 325 -16.68 -4.18 2.43
N VAL A 326 -17.56 -3.43 3.11
CA VAL A 326 -17.18 -2.70 4.31
C VAL A 326 -16.91 -3.62 5.52
N LEU A 327 -17.66 -4.72 5.63
CA LEU A 327 -17.36 -5.75 6.62
C LEU A 327 -16.07 -6.53 6.27
N GLU A 328 -15.78 -6.75 4.98
CA GLU A 328 -14.55 -7.38 4.50
C GLU A 328 -13.33 -6.54 4.87
N ASP A 329 -13.38 -5.23 4.58
CA ASP A 329 -12.34 -4.27 4.96
C ASP A 329 -12.13 -4.24 6.48
N ALA A 330 -13.21 -4.26 7.26
CA ALA A 330 -13.13 -4.28 8.72
C ALA A 330 -12.49 -5.57 9.27
N VAL A 331 -12.85 -6.73 8.71
CA VAL A 331 -12.27 -8.01 9.11
C VAL A 331 -10.79 -8.08 8.72
N VAL A 332 -10.43 -7.73 7.48
CA VAL A 332 -9.04 -7.67 7.03
C VAL A 332 -8.23 -6.65 7.85
N GLY A 333 -8.85 -5.51 8.21
CA GLY A 333 -8.25 -4.45 9.00
C GLY A 333 -7.83 -4.85 10.42
N LEU A 334 -8.32 -5.98 10.95
CA LEU A 334 -7.84 -6.51 12.24
C LEU A 334 -6.35 -6.89 12.23
N VAL A 335 -5.78 -7.15 11.04
CA VAL A 335 -4.36 -7.54 10.90
C VAL A 335 -3.56 -6.63 9.98
N GLU A 336 -4.23 -5.83 9.15
CA GLU A 336 -3.60 -4.93 8.17
C GLU A 336 -3.67 -3.44 8.56
N GLY A 337 -4.29 -3.12 9.69
CA GLY A 337 -4.66 -1.75 10.05
C GLY A 337 -5.87 -1.27 9.26
N SER A 338 -6.59 -0.31 9.83
CA SER A 338 -7.74 0.38 9.21
C SER A 338 -7.39 1.83 8.89
#